data_AF-R5B132-F1
#
_entry.id   AF-R5B132-F1
#
_cell.length_a   1.000
_cell.length_b   1.000
_cell.length_c   1.000
_cell.angle_alpha   90.00
_cell.angle_beta   90.00
_cell.angle_gamma   90.00
#
_symmetry.space_group_name_H-M   'P 1'
#
loop_
_entity.id
_entity.type
_entity.pdbx_description
1 polymer ?
#
loop_
_entity_poly.entity_id
_entity_poly.type
_entity_poly.pdbx_seq_one_letter_code
_entity_poly.pdbx_strand_id
1 'polypeptide(L)' 'MSNTPKFTPVKDLSYTQAVTELESILRSMQGDGCSIDSLTAYTRRATELLRECRSRLVATDQELKAIIADLDK' A
#
# COMPACT_ATOMS: atom_id res chain seq x y z
N MET A 1 7.31 25.26 10.56
CA MET A 1 7.08 23.94 11.18
C MET A 1 6.69 22.97 10.08
N SER A 2 7.59 22.08 9.69
CA SER A 2 7.36 21.12 8.60
C SER A 2 6.49 19.98 9.11
N ASN A 3 5.22 19.93 8.69
CA ASN A 3 4.28 18.88 9.10
C ASN A 3 4.47 17.64 8.21
N THR A 4 5.47 16.82 8.51
CA THR A 4 5.68 15.56 7.80
C THR A 4 4.71 14.49 8.34
N PRO A 5 3.87 13.88 7.49
CA PRO A 5 2.95 12.84 7.93
C PRO A 5 3.74 11.61 8.43
N LYS A 6 3.35 11.09 9.60
CA LYS A 6 3.87 9.82 10.15
C LYS A 6 2.96 8.67 9.72
N PHE A 7 3.56 7.60 9.22
CA PHE A 7 2.85 6.40 8.78
C PHE A 7 3.31 5.18 9.56
N THR A 8 2.40 4.22 9.75
CA THR A 8 2.73 2.90 10.31
C THR A 8 3.58 2.11 9.31
N PRO A 9 4.57 1.31 9.72
CA PRO A 9 5.33 0.48 8.77
C PRO A 9 4.41 -0.43 7.95
N VAL A 10 4.63 -0.50 6.63
CA VAL A 10 3.74 -1.22 5.71
C VAL A 10 3.61 -2.71 6.04
N LYS A 11 4.70 -3.31 6.54
CA LYS A 11 4.75 -4.70 7.02
C LYS A 11 3.77 -5.00 8.17
N ASP A 12 3.41 -4.00 8.96
CA ASP A 12 2.54 -4.16 10.13
C ASP A 12 1.05 -3.95 9.77
N LEU A 13 0.76 -3.66 8.50
CA LEU A 13 -0.60 -3.46 7.99
C LEU A 13 -1.16 -4.74 7.40
N SER A 14 -2.46 -4.96 7.56
CA SER A 14 -3.23 -5.90 6.73
C SER A 14 -3.40 -5.36 5.31
N TYR A 15 -3.73 -6.23 4.35
CA TYR A 15 -3.98 -5.80 2.96
C TYR A 15 -5.07 -4.73 2.90
N THR A 16 -6.17 -4.93 3.63
CA THR A 16 -7.27 -3.96 3.72
C THR A 16 -6.81 -2.63 4.29
N GLN A 17 -6.02 -2.65 5.38
CA GLN A 17 -5.48 -1.43 5.97
C GLN A 17 -4.58 -0.67 4.99
N ALA A 18 -3.72 -1.38 4.25
CA ALA A 18 -2.85 -0.78 3.23
C ALA A 18 -3.67 -0.11 2.10
N VAL A 19 -4.76 -0.74 1.66
CA VAL A 19 -5.66 -0.17 0.65
C VAL A 19 -6.41 1.05 1.21
N THR A 20 -6.97 0.96 2.42
CA THR A 20 -7.65 2.09 3.08
C THR A 20 -6.71 3.29 3.25
N GLU A 21 -5.46 3.05 3.61
CA GLU A 21 -4.46 4.11 3.70
C GLU A 21 -4.16 4.74 2.34
N LEU A 22 -4.05 3.92 1.28
CA LEU A 22 -3.84 4.40 -0.08
C LEU A 22 -4.98 5.33 -0.55
N GLU A 23 -6.22 4.99 -0.25
CA GLU A 23 -7.38 5.85 -0.54
C GLU A 23 -7.33 7.16 0.26
N SER A 24 -6.90 7.10 1.52
CA SER A 24 -6.72 8.29 2.36
C SER A 24 -5.64 9.22 1.83
N ILE A 25 -4.56 8.66 1.30
CA ILE A 25 -3.50 9.40 0.63
C ILE A 25 -4.05 10.10 -0.61
N LEU A 26 -4.82 9.40 -1.46
CA LEU A 26 -5.44 10.00 -2.64
C LEU A 26 -6.35 11.17 -2.28
N ARG A 27 -7.20 11.02 -1.25
CA ARG A 27 -8.04 12.12 -0.75
C ARG A 27 -7.22 13.31 -0.25
N SER A 28 -6.10 13.04 0.43
CA SER A 28 -5.22 14.08 0.96
C SER A 28 -4.44 14.81 -0.14
N MET A 29 -4.09 14.13 -1.23
CA MET A 29 -3.45 14.72 -2.40
C MET A 29 -4.40 15.59 -3.22
N GLN A 30 -5.70 15.26 -3.24
CA GLN A 30 -6.72 15.98 -3.99
C GLN A 30 -7.28 17.21 -3.24
N GLY A 31 -6.95 17.37 -1.96
CA GLY A 31 -7.41 18.50 -1.16
C GLY A 31 -6.60 19.77 -1.39
N ASP A 32 -7.25 20.93 -1.23
CA ASP A 32 -6.67 22.26 -1.48
C ASP A 32 -5.48 22.64 -0.56
N GLY A 33 -5.24 21.86 0.50
CA GLY A 33 -4.15 22.07 1.47
C GLY A 33 -2.86 21.28 1.17
N CYS A 34 -2.75 20.59 0.04
CA CYS A 34 -1.60 19.75 -0.25
C CYS A 34 -0.38 20.58 -0.71
N SER A 35 0.66 20.66 0.12
CA SER A 35 1.94 21.27 -0.27
C SER A 35 2.80 20.31 -1.12
N ILE A 36 3.78 20.85 -1.85
CA ILE A 36 4.73 20.07 -2.67
C ILE A 36 5.50 19.03 -1.83
N ASP A 37 5.90 19.39 -0.61
CA ASP A 37 6.59 18.47 0.31
C ASP A 37 5.67 17.31 0.73
N SER A 38 4.41 17.63 1.05
CA SER A 38 3.39 16.63 1.38
C SER A 38 3.11 15.72 0.19
N LEU A 39 3.02 16.26 -1.02
CA LEU A 39 2.82 15.50 -2.26
C LEU A 39 3.94 14.46 -2.46
N THR A 40 5.18 14.85 -2.22
CA THR A 40 6.34 13.96 -2.32
C THR A 40 6.29 12.85 -1.26
N ALA A 41 5.96 13.20 -0.01
CA ALA A 41 5.82 12.23 1.07
C ALA A 41 4.70 11.22 0.81
N TYR A 42 3.54 11.70 0.36
CA TYR A 42 2.39 10.88 -0.01
C TYR A 42 2.68 9.95 -1.18
N THR A 43 3.38 10.44 -2.22
CA THR A 43 3.76 9.62 -3.38
C THR A 43 4.72 8.51 -2.99
N ARG A 44 5.72 8.79 -2.15
CA ARG A 44 6.64 7.78 -1.61
C ARG A 44 5.87 6.72 -0.81
N ARG A 45 4.98 7.16 0.06
CA ARG A 45 4.16 6.26 0.87
C ARG A 45 3.24 5.38 0.03
N ALA A 46 2.53 5.95 -0.93
CA ALA A 46 1.68 5.20 -1.84
C ALA A 46 2.49 4.13 -2.62
N THR A 47 3.71 4.47 -3.04
CA THR A 47 4.60 3.52 -3.72
C THR A 47 5.01 2.34 -2.82
N GLU A 48 5.29 2.59 -1.54
CA GLU A 48 5.58 1.52 -0.57
C GLU A 48 4.38 0.60 -0.37
N LEU A 49 3.19 1.17 -0.16
CA LEU A 49 1.95 0.41 0.00
C LEU A 49 1.66 -0.46 -1.24
N LEU A 50 1.81 0.09 -2.44
CA LEU A 50 1.60 -0.65 -3.69
C LEU A 50 2.58 -1.80 -3.87
N ARG A 51 3.85 -1.61 -3.50
CA ARG A 51 4.86 -2.67 -3.56
C ARG A 51 4.51 -3.83 -2.65
N GLU A 52 4.11 -3.54 -1.42
CA GLU A 52 3.69 -4.57 -0.47
C GLU A 52 2.44 -5.32 -0.97
N CYS A 53 1.40 -4.57 -1.37
CA CYS A 53 0.17 -5.17 -1.88
C CYS A 53 0.45 -6.09 -3.07
N ARG A 54 1.29 -5.66 -4.01
CA ARG A 54 1.72 -6.50 -5.14
C ARG A 54 2.47 -7.74 -4.66
N SER A 55 3.39 -7.60 -3.71
CA SER A 55 4.16 -8.73 -3.17
C SER A 55 3.24 -9.79 -2.57
N ARG A 56 2.25 -9.37 -1.77
CA ARG A 56 1.25 -10.27 -1.16
C ARG A 56 0.40 -10.97 -2.22
N LEU A 57 -0.10 -10.23 -3.22
CA LEU A 57 -0.90 -10.82 -4.30
C LEU A 57 -0.11 -11.88 -5.09
N VAL A 58 1.16 -11.62 -5.38
CA VAL A 58 2.04 -12.59 -6.07
C VAL A 58 2.26 -13.83 -5.21
N ALA A 59 2.52 -13.65 -3.91
CA ALA A 59 2.69 -14.78 -2.98
C ALA A 59 1.43 -15.63 -2.89
N THR A 60 0.25 -15.00 -2.75
CA THR A 60 -1.04 -15.70 -2.73
C THR A 60 -1.32 -16.41 -4.04
N ASP A 61 -1.06 -15.80 -5.20
CA ASP A 61 -1.22 -16.45 -6.51
C ASP A 61 -0.34 -17.69 -6.65
N GLN A 62 0.92 -17.61 -6.19
CA GLN A 62 1.84 -18.75 -6.19
C GLN A 62 1.36 -19.89 -5.27
N GLU A 63 0.88 -19.56 -4.08
CA GLU A 63 0.35 -20.53 -3.12
C GLU A 63 -0.91 -21.22 -3.67
N LEU A 64 -1.83 -20.46 -4.26
CA LEU A 64 -3.03 -21.00 -4.90
C LEU A 64 -2.69 -21.94 -6.05
N LYS A 65 -1.73 -21.56 -6.91
CA LYS A 65 -1.24 -22.43 -7.99
C LYS A 65 -0.65 -23.73 -7.48
N ALA A 66 0.09 -23.69 -6.37
CA ALA A 66 0.66 -24.89 -5.75
C ALA A 66 -0.42 -25.82 -5.20
N ILE A 67 -1.44 -25.27 -4.53
CA ILE A 67 -2.58 -26.03 -3.99
C ILE A 67 -3.35 -26.72 -5.13
N ILE A 68 -3.65 -25.98 -6.21
CA ILE A 68 -4.38 -26.54 -7.37
C ILE A 68 -3.54 -27.64 -8.04
N ALA A 69 -2.24 -27.43 -8.23
CA ALA A 69 -1.36 -28.43 -8.83
C ALA A 69 -1.20 -29.69 -7.96
N ASP A 70 -1.41 -29.60 -6.65
CA ASP A 70 -1.43 -30.76 -5.76
C ASP A 70 -2.75 -31.54 -5.84
N LEU A 71 -3.88 -30.84 -6.02
CA LEU A 71 -5.20 -31.46 -6.21
C LEU A 71 -5.35 -32.20 -7.55
N ASP A 72 -4.62 -31.76 -8.58
CA ASP A 72 -4.63 -32.36 -9.92
C ASP A 72 -3.70 -33.59 -10.05
N LYS A 73 -3.03 -34.02 -8.97
CA LYS A 73 -2.24 -35.26 -8.92
C LYS A 73 -3.05 -36.46 -8.45
#